data_AF-A0A412YWP1-F1
#
_entry.id   AF-A0A412YWP1-F1
#
_cell.length_a   1.000
_cell.length_b   1.000
_cell.length_c   1.000
_cell.angle_alpha   90.00
_cell.angle_beta   90.00
_cell.angle_gamma   90.00
#
_symmetry.space_group_name_H-M   'P 1'
#
loop_
_entity.id
_entity.type
_entity.pdbx_description
1 polymer ?
#
loop_
_entity_poly.entity_id
_entity_poly.type
_entity_poly.pdbx_seq_one_letter_code
_entity_poly.pdbx_strand_id
1 'polypeptide(L)' 'MVGNKEQQPSETREESRFFKDISTVAEKMGFEVKGVKNGLLQLYLEGSRVAQVDESGSLLYHPYPEVFKLMDAIEA' A
#
# COMPACT_ATOMS: atom_id res chain seq x y z
N MET A 1 -29.77 5.94 22.81
CA MET A 1 -28.77 6.80 22.16
C MET A 1 -27.67 5.89 21.63
N VAL A 2 -27.50 5.85 20.30
CA VAL A 2 -26.46 5.07 19.62
C VAL A 2 -25.11 5.56 20.13
N GLY A 3 -24.36 4.66 20.75
CA GLY A 3 -22.97 4.90 21.12
C GLY A 3 -22.19 5.19 19.85
N ASN A 4 -21.98 6.48 19.59
CA ASN A 4 -21.05 6.94 18.60
C ASN A 4 -19.68 6.51 19.14
N LYS A 5 -19.22 5.34 18.71
CA LYS A 5 -17.82 4.93 18.82
C LYS A 5 -17.07 5.95 17.97
N GLU A 6 -16.71 7.05 18.61
CA GLU A 6 -15.65 7.94 18.18
C GLU A 6 -14.47 7.02 17.86
N GLN A 7 -14.30 6.75 16.57
CA GLN A 7 -13.16 6.02 16.05
C GLN A 7 -11.96 6.85 16.46
N GLN A 8 -11.29 6.37 17.50
CA GLN A 8 -10.02 6.88 17.99
C GLN A 8 -9.14 7.20 16.78
N PRO A 9 -8.50 8.38 16.71
CA PRO A 9 -7.45 8.62 15.73
C PRO A 9 -6.33 7.65 16.09
N SER A 10 -6.38 6.48 15.48
CA SER A 10 -5.44 5.39 15.66
C SER A 10 -4.21 5.77 14.86
N GLU A 11 -3.47 6.78 15.33
CA GLU A 11 -2.19 7.24 14.77
C GLU A 11 -1.05 6.23 15.02
N THR A 12 -1.40 5.03 15.50
CA THR A 12 -0.57 3.82 15.51
C THR A 12 -1.41 2.67 14.96
N ARG A 13 -1.94 2.85 13.74
CA ARG A 13 -2.52 1.74 12.98
C ARG A 13 -1.35 0.82 12.64
N GLU A 14 -1.20 -0.23 13.44
CA GLU A 14 -0.61 -1.52 13.07
C GLU A 14 -0.53 -1.58 11.55
N GLU A 15 0.67 -1.54 10.96
CA GLU A 15 0.82 -1.66 9.51
C GLU A 15 -0.08 -2.81 9.09
N SER A 16 -1.21 -2.47 8.44
CA SER A 16 -2.28 -3.42 8.22
C SER A 16 -1.63 -4.65 7.61
N ARG A 17 -1.95 -5.88 8.05
CA ARG A 17 -1.29 -7.09 7.51
C ARG A 17 -1.20 -7.06 5.98
N PHE A 18 -2.23 -6.47 5.38
CA PHE A 18 -2.28 -6.00 4.00
C PHE A 18 -1.04 -5.21 3.54
N PHE A 19 -0.73 -4.03 4.10
CA PHE A 19 0.46 -3.26 3.72
C PHE A 19 1.75 -4.04 3.92
N LYS A 20 1.84 -4.91 4.92
CA LYS A 20 2.99 -5.79 5.12
C LYS A 20 3.14 -6.82 4.01
N ASP A 21 2.04 -7.46 3.59
CA ASP A 21 2.00 -8.37 2.45
C ASP A 21 2.37 -7.65 1.15
N ILE A 22 1.74 -6.50 0.88
CA ILE A 22 2.04 -5.66 -0.29
C ILE A 22 3.52 -5.27 -0.30
N SER A 23 4.06 -4.84 0.84
CA SER A 23 5.46 -4.45 0.95
C SER A 23 6.38 -5.63 0.65
N THR A 24 6.07 -6.81 1.17
CA THR A 24 6.83 -8.03 0.94
C THR A 24 6.83 -8.43 -0.54
N VAL A 25 5.67 -8.37 -1.21
CA VAL A 25 5.56 -8.68 -2.65
C VAL A 25 6.29 -7.62 -3.48
N ALA A 26 6.13 -6.35 -3.13
CA ALA A 26 6.79 -5.24 -3.79
C ALA A 26 8.32 -5.35 -3.70
N GLU A 27 8.86 -5.60 -2.50
CA GLU A 27 10.30 -5.82 -2.30
C GLU A 27 10.82 -7.03 -3.09
N LYS A 28 10.08 -8.15 -3.12
CA LYS A 28 10.44 -9.32 -3.94
C LYS A 28 10.48 -9.02 -5.44
N MET A 29 9.66 -8.08 -5.91
CA MET A 29 9.65 -7.65 -7.31
C MET A 29 10.68 -6.53 -7.60
N GLY A 30 11.41 -6.05 -6.60
CA GLY A 30 12.43 -5.02 -6.75
C GLY A 30 11.92 -3.60 -6.54
N PHE A 31 10.71 -3.41 -6.01
CA PHE A 31 10.23 -2.10 -5.60
C PHE A 31 10.78 -1.71 -4.23
N GLU A 32 11.06 -0.43 -4.06
CA GLU A 32 11.38 0.20 -2.79
C GLU A 32 10.10 0.71 -2.11
N VAL A 33 9.84 0.21 -0.91
CA VAL A 33 8.74 0.67 -0.08
C VAL A 33 9.25 1.78 0.84
N LYS A 34 8.77 3.02 0.65
CA LYS A 34 9.15 4.16 1.53
C LYS A 34 8.21 4.34 2.72
N GLY A 35 7.17 3.50 2.84
CA GLY A 35 6.16 3.53 3.89
C GLY A 35 4.85 4.20 3.47
N VAL A 36 3.96 4.39 4.44
CA VAL A 36 2.60 4.92 4.21
C VAL A 36 2.59 6.43 4.39
N LYS A 37 2.12 7.15 3.36
CA LYS A 37 1.91 8.60 3.42
C LYS A 37 0.45 8.91 3.11
N ASN A 38 -0.22 9.62 4.01
CA ASN A 38 -1.64 10.00 3.86
C ASN A 38 -2.57 8.78 3.67
N GLY A 39 -2.30 7.68 4.39
CA GLY A 39 -3.04 6.42 4.26
C GLY A 39 -2.64 5.55 3.07
N LEU A 40 -1.74 6.03 2.20
CA LEU A 40 -1.32 5.32 0.99
C LEU A 40 0.13 4.83 1.09
N LEU A 41 0.34 3.51 0.97
CA LEU A 41 1.66 2.89 0.87
C LEU A 41 2.35 3.36 -0.42
N GLN A 42 3.49 4.04 -0.29
CA GLN A 42 4.24 4.57 -1.41
C GLN A 42 5.24 3.53 -1.92
N LEU A 43 5.12 3.18 -3.19
CA LEU A 43 6.00 2.25 -3.88
C LEU A 43 6.85 2.99 -4.91
N TYR A 44 8.15 2.73 -4.85
CA TYR A 44 9.16 3.32 -5.71
C TYR A 44 9.85 2.22 -6.52
N LEU A 45 10.27 2.55 -7.73
CA LEU A 45 11.10 1.70 -8.56
C LEU A 45 12.20 2.59 -9.13
N GLU A 46 13.46 2.20 -8.93
CA GLU A 46 14.63 2.98 -9.36
C GLU A 46 14.60 4.45 -8.89
N GLY A 47 14.16 4.69 -7.65
CA GLY A 47 14.01 6.05 -7.10
C GLY A 47 12.82 6.86 -7.62
N SER A 48 12.03 6.33 -8.55
CA SER A 48 10.82 6.98 -9.08
C SER A 48 9.57 6.43 -8.40
N ARG A 49 8.64 7.32 -8.01
CA ARG A 49 7.36 6.88 -7.46
C ARG A 49 6.48 6.34 -8.58
N VAL A 50 6.19 5.05 -8.54
CA VAL A 50 5.47 4.34 -9.60
C VAL A 50 4.06 3.95 -9.18
N ALA A 51 3.83 3.74 -7.89
CA ALA A 51 2.55 3.29 -7.38
C ALA A 51 2.28 3.73 -5.94
N GLN A 52 1.00 3.81 -5.60
CA GLN A 52 0.50 4.11 -4.27
C GLN A 52 -0.65 3.14 -3.95
N VAL A 53 -0.64 2.49 -2.79
CA VAL A 53 -1.64 1.48 -2.42
C VAL A 53 -2.43 1.97 -1.22
N ASP A 54 -3.76 1.94 -1.32
CA ASP A 54 -4.67 2.24 -0.22
C ASP A 54 -4.93 1.01 0.66
N GLU A 55 -5.41 1.24 1.88
CA GLU A 55 -5.83 0.18 2.81
C GLU A 55 -6.93 -0.74 2.25
N SER A 56 -7.70 -0.25 1.28
CA SER A 56 -8.76 -1.00 0.60
C SER A 56 -8.23 -1.93 -0.49
N GLY A 57 -6.92 -1.90 -0.76
CA GLY A 57 -6.29 -2.59 -1.90
C GLY A 57 -6.38 -1.84 -3.23
N SER A 58 -6.92 -0.62 -3.22
CA SER A 58 -6.94 0.25 -4.40
C SER A 58 -5.54 0.78 -4.70
N LEU A 59 -5.07 0.58 -5.92
CA LEU A 59 -3.75 0.98 -6.37
C LEU A 59 -3.84 2.19 -7.31
N LEU A 60 -3.24 3.30 -6.91
CA LEU A 60 -3.02 4.48 -7.74
C LEU A 60 -1.64 4.38 -8.37
N TYR A 61 -1.59 4.02 -9.65
CA TYR A 61 -0.32 3.75 -10.32
C TYR A 61 -0.20 4.48 -11.66
N HIS A 62 1.05 4.66 -12.08
CA HIS A 62 1.37 4.99 -13.46
C HIS A 62 1.42 3.72 -14.30
N PRO A 63 1.00 3.74 -15.58
CA PRO A 63 0.89 2.57 -16.45
C PRO A 63 2.26 1.99 -16.83
N TYR A 64 2.95 1.45 -15.84
CA TYR A 64 4.20 0.71 -15.97
C TYR A 64 3.89 -0.78 -15.89
N PRO A 65 4.51 -1.61 -16.75
CA PRO A 65 4.27 -3.04 -16.76
C PRO A 65 4.65 -3.71 -15.42
N GLU A 66 5.66 -3.21 -14.73
CA GLU A 66 6.09 -3.70 -13.43
C GLU A 66 5.01 -3.55 -12.37
N VAL A 67 4.24 -2.46 -12.39
CA VAL A 67 3.14 -2.27 -11.42
C VAL A 67 1.97 -3.19 -11.72
N PHE A 68 1.73 -3.50 -13.00
CA PHE A 68 0.73 -4.49 -13.40
C PHE A 68 1.06 -5.89 -12.85
N LYS A 69 2.34 -6.29 -12.91
CA LYS A 69 2.79 -7.55 -12.30
C LYS A 69 2.59 -7.57 -10.79
N LEU A 70 2.83 -6.43 -10.14
CA LEU A 70 2.58 -6.29 -8.71
C LEU A 70 1.10 -6.51 -8.40
N MET A 71 0.16 -5.91 -9.16
CA MET A 71 -1.28 -6.15 -8.99
C MET A 71 -1.65 -7.63 -9.13
N ASP A 72 -1.16 -8.29 -10.18
CA ASP A 72 -1.41 -9.72 -10.43
C ASP A 72 -0.96 -10.59 -9.25
N ALA A 73 0.19 -10.27 -8.64
CA ALA A 73 0.71 -10.98 -7.48
C ALA A 73 -0.01 -10.68 -6.16
N ILE A 74 -0.77 -9.59 -6.08
CA ILE A 74 -1.59 -9.23 -4.91
C ILE A 74 -2.98 -9.87 -4.99
N GLU A 75 -3.50 -10.06 -6.20
CA GLU A 75 -4.82 -10.70 -6.43
C GLU A 75 -4.79 -12.23 -6.26
N ALA A 76 -3.60 -12.85 -6.37
CA ALA A 76 -3.38 -14.31 -6.28
C ALA A 76 -3.40 -14.87 -4.85
#